data_AF-A0A6G1EW37-F1
#
_entry.id   AF-A0A6G1EW37-F1
#
_cell.length_a   1.000
_cell.length_b   1.000
_cell.length_c   1.000
_cell.angle_alpha   90.00
_cell.angle_beta   90.00
_cell.angle_gamma   90.00
#
_symmetry.space_group_name_H-M   'P 1'
#
loop_
_entity.id
_entity.type
_entity.pdbx_description
1 polymer ?
#
loop_
_entity_poly.entity_id
_entity_poly.type
_entity_poly.pdbx_seq_one_letter_code
_entity_poly.pdbx_strand_id
1 'polypeptide(L)'
;GNFLEFLDWYKERNEQVKLAFDETCPKNAKMTSPTIQKELTECCAAEVTKEIKQEMQGCLFSIIIDESRDISVKEQMAVVV
;
A
#
# COMPACT_ATOMS: atom_id res chain seq x y z
N GLY A 1 6.89 7.67 -7.71
CA GLY A 1 5.81 7.20 -6.82
C GLY A 1 5.66 5.73 -7.03
N ASN A 2 5.64 4.92 -5.96
CA ASN A 2 5.94 3.48 -6.01
C ASN A 2 5.20 2.71 -7.13
N PHE A 3 3.92 3.00 -7.38
CA PHE A 3 3.15 2.35 -8.45
C PHE A 3 3.64 2.72 -9.86
N LEU A 4 3.97 3.99 -10.12
CA LEU A 4 4.46 4.43 -11.43
C LEU A 4 5.85 3.85 -11.72
N GLU A 5 6.72 3.79 -10.71
CA GLU A 5 8.04 3.15 -10.82
C GLU A 5 7.92 1.65 -11.11
N PHE A 6 7.01 0.96 -10.42
CA PHE A 6 6.68 -0.43 -10.71
C PHE A 6 6.13 -0.60 -12.14
N LEU A 7 5.24 0.29 -12.57
CA LEU A 7 4.65 0.24 -13.90
C LEU A 7 5.70 0.42 -14.98
N ASP A 8 6.61 1.39 -14.83
CA ASP A 8 7.70 1.62 -15.79
C ASP A 8 8.67 0.43 -15.85
N TRP A 9 9.03 -0.15 -14.70
CA TRP A 9 9.79 -1.40 -14.64
C TRP A 9 9.09 -2.58 -15.34
N TYR A 10 7.76 -2.64 -15.27
CA TYR A 10 6.97 -3.72 -15.87
C TYR A 10 6.79 -3.54 -17.39
N LYS A 11 6.68 -2.29 -17.87
CA LYS A 11 6.63 -1.97 -19.31
C LYS A 11 7.87 -2.46 -20.06
N GLU A 12 9.04 -2.43 -19.43
CA GLU A 12 10.28 -2.96 -20.02
C GLU A 12 10.23 -4.48 -20.26
N ARG A 13 9.35 -5.19 -19.56
CA ARG A 13 9.26 -6.66 -19.57
C ARG A 13 8.05 -7.18 -20.33
N ASN A 14 7.03 -6.35 -20.54
CA ASN A 14 5.80 -6.75 -21.18
C ASN A 14 5.36 -5.70 -22.23
N GLU A 15 5.55 -6.06 -23.50
CA GLU A 15 5.20 -5.21 -24.64
C GLU A 15 3.71 -4.86 -24.68
N GLN A 16 2.82 -5.74 -24.22
CA GLN A 16 1.37 -5.44 -24.19
C GLN A 16 1.05 -4.34 -23.18
N VAL A 17 1.74 -4.33 -22.04
CA VAL A 17 1.58 -3.28 -21.03
C VAL A 17 2.16 -1.96 -21.54
N LYS A 18 3.35 -2.01 -22.17
CA LYS A 18 3.92 -0.83 -22.82
C LYS A 18 2.97 -0.24 -23.85
N LEU A 19 2.42 -1.06 -24.74
CA LEU A 19 1.44 -0.66 -25.74
C LEU A 19 0.20 -0.01 -25.08
N ALA A 20 -0.39 -0.67 -24.09
CA ALA A 20 -1.62 -0.21 -23.43
C ALA A 20 -1.48 1.14 -22.72
N PHE A 21 -0.32 1.40 -22.09
CA PHE A 21 -0.09 2.60 -21.30
C PHE A 21 0.55 3.75 -22.09
N ASP A 22 1.37 3.46 -23.11
CA ASP A 22 2.13 4.49 -23.84
C ASP A 22 1.55 4.79 -25.23
N GLU A 23 1.02 3.80 -25.95
CA GLU A 23 0.68 3.94 -27.38
C GLU A 23 -0.83 3.96 -27.65
N THR A 24 -1.62 3.10 -27.00
CA THR A 24 -3.03 2.93 -27.36
C THR A 24 -3.92 4.07 -26.86
N CYS A 25 -3.71 4.57 -25.62
CA CYS A 25 -4.43 5.75 -25.13
C CYS A 25 -3.89 6.32 -23.80
N PRO A 26 -2.82 7.13 -23.81
CA PRO A 26 -2.24 7.68 -22.58
C PRO A 26 -3.22 8.56 -21.77
N LYS A 27 -4.24 9.15 -22.42
CA LYS A 27 -5.29 9.96 -21.77
C LYS A 27 -6.42 9.14 -21.13
N ASN A 28 -6.59 7.88 -21.52
CA ASN A 28 -7.63 6.99 -20.99
C ASN A 28 -7.08 5.97 -19.98
N ALA A 29 -5.80 6.05 -19.63
CA ALA A 29 -5.16 5.22 -18.61
C ALA A 29 -5.67 5.59 -17.20
N LYS A 30 -6.94 5.33 -16.90
CA LYS A 30 -7.58 5.66 -15.61
C LYS A 30 -6.87 5.01 -14.43
N MET A 31 -6.16 3.90 -14.64
CA MET A 31 -5.35 3.22 -13.62
C MET A 31 -4.21 4.10 -13.05
N THR A 32 -3.72 5.10 -13.79
CA THR A 32 -2.73 6.05 -13.28
C THR A 32 -3.36 7.26 -12.60
N SER A 33 -4.70 7.37 -12.58
CA SER A 33 -5.41 8.45 -11.91
C SER A 33 -5.19 8.37 -10.39
N PRO A 34 -4.96 9.52 -9.71
CA PRO A 34 -4.84 9.56 -8.25
C PRO A 34 -6.02 8.89 -7.54
N THR A 35 -7.25 9.07 -8.04
CA THR A 35 -8.45 8.47 -7.44
C THR A 35 -8.41 6.95 -7.51
N ILE A 36 -8.11 6.38 -8.67
CA ILE A 36 -8.10 4.92 -8.88
C ILE A 36 -6.93 4.28 -8.13
N GLN A 37 -5.75 4.90 -8.13
CA GLN A 37 -4.62 4.38 -7.34
C GLN A 37 -4.93 4.37 -5.84
N LYS A 38 -5.62 5.40 -5.35
CA LYS A 38 -6.03 5.48 -3.95
C LYS A 38 -7.04 4.37 -3.62
N GLU A 39 -8.09 4.22 -4.43
CA GLU A 39 -9.09 3.15 -4.25
C GLU A 39 -8.45 1.76 -4.27
N LEU A 40 -7.55 1.50 -5.23
CA LEU A 40 -6.83 0.23 -5.32
C LEU A 40 -5.98 -0.01 -4.07
N THR A 41 -5.26 1.01 -3.60
CA THR A 41 -4.43 0.91 -2.40
C THR A 41 -5.28 0.61 -1.16
N GLU A 42 -6.43 1.27 -1.02
CA GLU A 42 -7.38 1.04 0.07
C GLU A 42 -7.96 -0.37 0.03
N CYS A 43 -8.37 -0.86 -1.14
CA CYS A 43 -8.84 -2.24 -1.31
C CYS A 43 -7.75 -3.27 -0.97
N CYS A 44 -6.53 -3.07 -1.47
CA CYS A 44 -5.42 -3.97 -1.16
C CYS A 44 -5.08 -3.97 0.33
N ALA A 45 -5.03 -2.79 0.96
CA ALA A 45 -4.79 -2.69 2.40
C ALA A 45 -5.89 -3.40 3.21
N ALA A 46 -7.15 -3.27 2.80
CA ALA A 46 -8.28 -3.92 3.45
C ALA A 46 -8.19 -5.45 3.34
N GLU A 47 -7.94 -6.00 2.14
CA GLU A 47 -7.80 -7.45 1.96
C GLU A 47 -6.57 -8.01 2.67
N VAL A 48 -5.40 -7.36 2.56
CA VAL A 48 -4.18 -7.81 3.26
C VAL A 48 -4.40 -7.80 4.78
N THR A 49 -5.00 -6.74 5.32
CA THR A 49 -5.31 -6.66 6.76
C THR A 49 -6.29 -7.75 7.19
N LYS A 50 -7.29 -8.04 6.35
CA LYS A 50 -8.29 -9.08 6.61
C LYS A 50 -7.66 -10.46 6.60
N GLU A 51 -6.80 -10.78 5.64
CA GLU A 51 -6.09 -12.06 5.55
C GLU A 51 -5.15 -12.24 6.76
N ILE A 52 -4.34 -11.22 7.11
CA ILE A 52 -3.48 -11.26 8.31
C ILE A 52 -4.32 -11.48 9.57
N LYS A 53 -5.44 -10.76 9.70
CA LYS A 53 -6.34 -10.91 10.85
C LYS A 53 -6.97 -12.30 10.92
N GLN A 54 -7.32 -12.89 9.79
CA GLN A 54 -7.85 -14.26 9.71
C GLN A 54 -6.79 -15.28 10.08
N GLU A 55 -5.54 -15.11 9.63
CA GLU A 55 -4.42 -15.98 10.01
C GLU A 55 -4.12 -15.90 11.52
N MET A 56 -4.20 -14.70 12.10
CA MET A 56 -4.05 -14.51 13.54
C MET A 56 -5.30 -14.94 14.34
N GLN A 57 -6.41 -15.28 13.69
CA GLN A 57 -7.66 -15.58 14.38
C GLN A 57 -7.53 -16.86 15.21
N GLY A 58 -7.60 -16.72 16.53
CA GLY A 58 -7.46 -17.83 17.48
C GLY A 58 -6.07 -18.02 18.06
N CYS A 59 -5.07 -17.25 17.58
CA CYS A 59 -3.75 -17.18 18.20
C CYS A 59 -3.76 -16.19 19.38
N LEU A 60 -2.97 -16.49 20.41
CA LEU A 60 -2.65 -15.50 21.45
C LEU A 60 -1.64 -14.51 20.86
N PHE A 61 -1.93 -13.22 20.95
CA PHE A 61 -1.01 -12.14 20.60
C PHE A 61 -0.66 -11.32 21.84
N SER A 62 0.56 -10.81 21.90
CA SER A 62 1.02 -9.92 22.97
C SER A 62 1.13 -8.50 22.42
N ILE A 63 0.47 -7.55 23.08
CA ILE A 63 0.61 -6.14 22.75
C ILE A 63 1.78 -5.57 23.55
N ILE A 64 2.74 -4.94 22.88
CA ILE A 64 3.80 -4.18 23.53
C ILE A 64 3.41 -2.70 23.50
N ILE A 65 3.39 -2.11 24.69
CA ILE A 65 3.13 -0.68 24.89
C ILE A 65 4.42 -0.07 25.43
N ASP A 66 5.01 0.84 24.66
CA ASP A 66 6.17 1.61 25.07
C ASP A 66 5.76 3.08 25.28
N GLU A 67 6.09 3.62 26.44
CA GLU A 67 5.86 5.02 26.80
C GLU A 67 7.21 5.72 26.90
N SER A 68 7.39 6.79 26.13
CA SER A 68 8.62 7.58 26.14
C SER A 68 8.30 9.07 26.15
N ARG A 69 9.20 9.87 26.76
CA ARG A 69 9.13 11.33 26.71
C ARG A 69 10.09 11.87 25.69
N ASP A 70 9.61 12.76 24.82
CA ASP A 70 10.48 13.52 23.92
C ASP A 70 11.19 14.68 24.64
N ILE A 71 12.15 15.30 23.96
CA ILE A 71 12.91 16.46 24.47
C ILE A 71 12.04 17.67 24.84
N SER A 72 10.77 17.68 24.41
CA SER A 72 9.78 18.71 24.74
C SER A 72 8.85 18.32 25.89
N VAL A 73 9.16 17.23 26.60
CA VAL A 73 8.38 16.69 27.73
C VAL A 73 6.98 16.23 27.31
N LYS A 74 6.80 15.91 26.02
CA LYS A 74 5.57 15.26 25.55
C LYS A 74 5.71 13.75 25.68
N GLU A 75 4.71 13.14 26.29
CA GLU A 75 4.55 11.69 26.30
C GLU A 75 4.21 11.19 24.89
N GLN A 76 4.84 10.11 24.48
CA GLN A 76 4.55 9.37 23.26
C GLN A 76 4.28 7.91 23.62
N MET A 77 3.29 7.32 22.97
CA MET A 77 2.93 5.92 23.17
C MET A 77 3.02 5.17 21.85
N ALA A 78 3.88 4.15 21.79
CA ALA A 78 3.95 3.23 20.67
C ALA A 78 3.20 1.95 21.04
N VAL A 79 2.32 1.51 20.14
CA VAL A 79 1.58 0.25 20.28
C VAL A 79 2.01 -0.68 19.15
N VAL A 80 2.56 -1.82 19.52
CA VAL A 80 2.94 -2.89 18.59
C VAL A 80 2.08 -4.11 18.90
N VAL A 81 1.48 -4.69 17.86
CA VAL A 81 0.57 -5.85 17.92
C VAL A 81 1.22 -7.04 17.25
#